data_AF-A0A7V9DDM7-F1
#
_entry.id   AF-A0A7V9DDM7-F1
#
_cell.length_a   1.000
_cell.length_b   1.000
_cell.length_c   1.000
_cell.angle_alpha   90.00
_cell.angle_beta   90.00
_cell.angle_gamma   90.00
#
_symmetry.space_group_name_H-M   'P 1'
#
loop_
_entity.id
_entity.type
_entity.pdbx_description
1 polymer ?
#
loop_
_entity_poly.entity_id
_entity_poly.type
_entity_poly.pdbx_seq_one_letter_code
_entity_poly.pdbx_strand_id
1 'polypeptide(L)'
;MPNFFAAATEHSGVLLSLFIMLAAAKVMAEVFERLRQPAVVGEILAGVVIGPAVFNWVAPSDLLSIVAEIGVIFLLFMVGLETKPQAIYGVGRKAIMVGSLGVILPFIAGYLIAIWWDGSFVEAMFIGAALVATSVGITARVLGSMGLLNLETSRIILGAAVIDDILGLIILSVVSAVSRGPVNYLELGKTAALAIMFVLLVATVGSRVMKGLAPSVKKLRLSKPFFNIGLICCLGLSVASIYVGVAAIIGAFLAGMALSEATEHNHRMHRLTSGVTEFLVPFFLVNIGMQLNLALFADIQVVMLAVLITA
;
A
#
# COMPACT_ATOMS: atom_id res chain seq x y z
N MET A 1 -5.73 -17.04 28.09
CA MET A 1 -4.52 -17.85 28.31
C MET A 1 -3.40 -16.91 28.72
N PRO A 2 -2.53 -17.25 29.68
CA PRO A 2 -1.50 -16.33 30.12
C PRO A 2 -0.48 -16.13 28.98
N ASN A 3 -0.13 -14.88 28.70
CA ASN A 3 0.89 -14.50 27.73
C ASN A 3 2.21 -15.17 28.12
N PHE A 4 2.55 -16.30 27.49
CA PHE A 4 3.77 -17.07 27.75
C PHE A 4 5.06 -16.25 27.52
N PHE A 5 4.93 -15.07 26.89
CA PHE A 5 6.03 -14.18 26.50
C PHE A 5 6.04 -12.80 27.19
N ALA A 6 5.14 -12.53 28.14
CA ALA A 6 5.09 -11.23 28.84
C ALA A 6 6.27 -10.96 29.80
N ALA A 7 7.21 -11.91 29.95
CA ALA A 7 8.35 -11.81 30.87
C ALA A 7 9.66 -11.33 30.22
N ALA A 8 9.66 -10.99 28.93
CA ALA A 8 10.82 -10.42 28.27
C ALA A 8 10.77 -8.88 28.37
N THR A 9 11.89 -8.24 28.74
CA THR A 9 12.05 -6.76 28.70
C THR A 9 11.47 -6.20 27.40
N GLU A 10 10.90 -4.98 27.42
CA GLU A 10 10.16 -4.40 26.28
C GLU A 10 10.88 -4.58 24.92
N HIS A 11 12.21 -4.52 24.90
CA HIS A 11 13.03 -4.74 23.69
C HIS A 11 13.17 -6.21 23.27
N SER A 12 13.31 -7.15 24.21
CA SER A 12 13.36 -8.58 23.92
C SER A 12 12.02 -9.10 23.39
N GLY A 13 10.90 -8.52 23.84
CA GLY A 13 9.56 -8.82 23.31
C GLY A 13 9.39 -8.42 21.83
N VAL A 14 9.92 -7.26 21.43
CA VAL A 14 9.84 -6.79 20.03
C VAL A 14 10.65 -7.70 19.10
N LEU A 15 11.89 -8.03 19.46
CA LEU A 15 12.73 -8.87 18.61
C LEU A 15 12.11 -10.26 18.41
N LEU A 16 11.51 -10.81 19.48
CA LEU A 16 10.78 -12.06 19.40
C LEU A 16 9.56 -11.94 18.48
N SER A 17 8.77 -10.88 18.59
CA SER A 17 7.63 -10.62 17.69
C SER A 17 8.06 -10.56 16.23
N LEU A 18 9.12 -9.82 15.91
CA LEU A 18 9.67 -9.76 14.55
C LEU A 18 10.17 -11.12 14.06
N PHE A 19 10.83 -11.90 14.93
CA PHE A 19 11.24 -13.26 14.61
C PHE A 19 10.04 -14.15 14.28
N ILE A 20 9.01 -14.16 15.13
CA ILE A 20 7.80 -14.97 14.93
C ILE A 20 7.08 -14.55 13.64
N MET A 21 6.89 -13.25 13.42
CA MET A 21 6.25 -12.72 12.22
C MET A 21 6.98 -13.18 10.96
N LEU A 22 8.32 -13.02 10.91
CA LEU A 22 9.10 -13.39 9.73
C LEU A 22 9.12 -14.91 9.51
N ALA A 23 9.33 -15.69 10.57
CA ALA A 23 9.37 -17.15 10.48
C ALA A 23 8.02 -17.71 10.01
N ALA A 24 6.91 -17.26 10.62
CA ALA A 24 5.57 -17.68 10.24
C ALA A 24 5.24 -17.28 8.80
N ALA A 25 5.57 -16.05 8.39
CA ALA A 25 5.37 -15.58 7.04
C ALA A 25 6.09 -16.46 6.00
N LYS A 26 7.38 -16.74 6.21
CA LYS A 26 8.17 -17.55 5.26
C LYS A 26 7.72 -19.01 5.21
N VAL A 27 7.36 -19.60 6.35
CA VAL A 27 6.81 -20.96 6.39
C VAL A 27 5.49 -21.03 5.64
N MET A 28 4.57 -20.09 5.89
CA MET A 28 3.26 -20.09 5.21
C MET A 28 3.37 -19.72 3.73
N ALA A 29 4.29 -18.82 3.35
CA ALA A 29 4.61 -18.53 1.95
C ALA A 29 5.06 -19.80 1.20
N GLU A 30 6.03 -20.55 1.76
CA GLU A 30 6.51 -21.81 1.19
C GLU A 30 5.37 -22.84 1.05
N VAL A 31 4.51 -22.97 2.06
CA VAL A 31 3.34 -23.86 2.01
C VAL A 31 2.41 -23.47 0.86
N PHE A 32 2.08 -22.18 0.73
CA PHE A 32 1.18 -21.70 -0.31
C PHE A 32 1.78 -21.83 -1.71
N GLU A 33 3.07 -21.55 -1.88
CA GLU A 33 3.76 -21.75 -3.16
C GLU A 33 3.78 -23.23 -3.57
N ARG A 34 4.01 -24.15 -2.63
CA ARG A 34 3.90 -25.60 -2.89
C ARG A 34 2.49 -26.01 -3.32
N LEU A 35 1.47 -25.34 -2.79
CA LEU A 35 0.07 -25.50 -3.20
C LEU A 35 -0.27 -24.74 -4.50
N ARG A 36 0.71 -24.12 -5.16
CA ARG A 36 0.55 -23.28 -6.37
C ARG A 36 -0.36 -22.07 -6.16
N GLN A 37 -0.39 -21.54 -4.95
CA GLN A 37 -1.07 -20.31 -4.57
C GLN A 37 -0.06 -19.16 -4.40
N PRO A 38 -0.46 -17.89 -4.55
CA PRO A 38 0.44 -16.76 -4.33
C PRO A 38 0.95 -16.71 -2.88
N ALA A 39 2.27 -16.56 -2.70
CA ALA A 39 2.92 -16.48 -1.39
C ALA A 39 2.28 -15.44 -0.45
N VAL A 40 1.85 -14.30 -1.01
CA VAL A 40 1.20 -13.20 -0.30
C VAL A 40 0.00 -13.65 0.51
N VAL A 41 -0.78 -14.60 0.00
CA VAL A 41 -1.94 -15.15 0.71
C VAL A 41 -1.49 -15.91 1.95
N GLY A 42 -0.42 -16.71 1.84
CA GLY A 42 0.20 -17.39 2.96
C GLY A 42 0.76 -16.43 4.01
N GLU A 43 1.42 -15.35 3.59
CA GLU A 43 1.98 -14.32 4.50
C GLU A 43 0.87 -13.59 5.29
N ILE A 44 -0.27 -13.28 4.66
CA ILE A 44 -1.43 -12.70 5.36
C ILE A 44 -2.05 -13.72 6.32
N LEU A 45 -2.24 -14.97 5.88
CA LEU A 45 -2.76 -16.05 6.74
C LEU A 45 -1.87 -16.32 7.94
N ALA A 46 -0.55 -16.21 7.78
CA ALA A 46 0.39 -16.30 8.90
C ALA A 46 0.04 -15.28 10.00
N GLY A 47 -0.28 -14.03 9.61
CA GLY A 47 -0.74 -12.99 10.53
C GLY A 47 -2.03 -13.32 11.25
N VAL A 48 -3.02 -13.90 10.55
CA VAL A 48 -4.27 -14.35 11.18
C VAL A 48 -3.98 -15.42 12.24
N VAL A 49 -3.12 -16.38 11.91
CA VAL A 49 -2.78 -17.53 12.75
C VAL A 49 -1.98 -17.12 13.99
N ILE A 50 -0.90 -16.36 13.83
CA ILE A 50 -0.07 -15.93 14.98
C ILE A 50 -0.70 -14.78 15.76
N GLY A 51 -1.61 -14.03 15.13
CA GLY A 51 -2.26 -12.85 15.68
C GLY A 51 -3.32 -13.16 16.73
N PRO A 52 -3.98 -12.12 17.27
CA PRO A 52 -4.92 -12.24 18.38
C PRO A 52 -6.13 -13.13 18.10
N ALA A 53 -6.49 -13.30 16.83
CA ALA A 53 -7.66 -14.05 16.41
C ALA A 53 -7.57 -15.56 16.64
N VAL A 54 -6.36 -16.13 16.65
CA VAL A 54 -6.14 -17.58 16.76
C VAL A 54 -5.20 -17.93 17.92
N PHE A 55 -3.88 -17.71 17.76
CA PHE A 55 -2.91 -18.09 18.80
C PHE A 55 -2.54 -16.96 19.76
N ASN A 56 -2.75 -15.69 19.36
CA ASN A 56 -2.37 -14.51 20.13
C ASN A 56 -0.90 -14.54 20.60
N TRP A 57 0.01 -15.02 19.75
CA TRP A 57 1.45 -15.01 20.03
C TRP A 57 2.07 -13.65 19.80
N VAL A 58 1.54 -12.90 18.83
CA VAL A 58 1.94 -11.53 18.52
C VAL A 58 0.68 -10.67 18.51
N ALA A 59 0.74 -9.52 19.18
CA ALA A 59 -0.33 -8.53 19.20
C ALA A 59 0.09 -7.28 18.38
N PRO A 60 -0.87 -6.61 17.71
CA PRO A 60 -0.61 -5.33 17.07
C PRO A 60 -0.02 -4.31 18.07
N SER A 61 0.98 -3.57 17.64
CA SER A 61 1.57 -2.46 18.39
C SER A 61 2.05 -1.38 17.44
N ASP A 62 2.19 -0.14 17.93
CA ASP A 62 2.62 0.99 17.11
C ASP A 62 3.96 0.72 16.40
N LEU A 63 4.91 0.10 17.11
CA LEU A 63 6.21 -0.23 16.53
C LEU A 63 6.11 -1.25 15.38
N LEU A 64 5.29 -2.30 15.53
CA LEU A 64 5.08 -3.29 14.48
C LEU A 64 4.34 -2.68 13.28
N SER A 65 3.39 -1.78 13.53
CA SER A 65 2.69 -1.02 12.50
C SER A 65 3.64 -0.11 11.71
N ILE A 66 4.59 0.56 12.38
CA ILE A 66 5.62 1.37 11.71
C ILE A 66 6.52 0.49 10.83
N VAL A 67 6.98 -0.66 11.34
CA VAL A 67 7.81 -1.59 10.56
C VAL A 67 7.04 -2.11 9.33
N ALA A 68 5.77 -2.45 9.50
CA ALA A 68 4.86 -2.83 8.42
C ALA A 68 4.70 -1.71 7.38
N GLU A 69 4.50 -0.47 7.82
CA GLU A 69 4.38 0.70 6.93
C GLU A 69 5.66 0.91 6.10
N ILE A 70 6.84 0.81 6.73
CA ILE A 70 8.12 0.87 6.02
C ILE A 70 8.20 -0.27 4.99
N GLY A 71 7.73 -1.47 5.32
CA GLY A 71 7.70 -2.60 4.38
C GLY A 71 6.91 -2.32 3.10
N VAL A 72 5.71 -1.73 3.21
CA VAL A 72 4.93 -1.35 2.04
C VAL A 72 5.52 -0.14 1.30
N ILE A 73 6.12 0.83 2.00
CA ILE A 73 6.86 1.93 1.36
C ILE A 73 7.97 1.38 0.46
N PHE A 74 8.79 0.44 0.95
CA PHE A 74 9.87 -0.16 0.16
C PHE A 74 9.36 -1.05 -0.99
N LEU A 75 8.21 -1.71 -0.81
CA LEU A 75 7.55 -2.44 -1.88
C LEU A 75 7.18 -1.51 -3.03
N LEU A 76 6.48 -0.41 -2.74
CA LEU A 76 6.05 0.52 -3.77
C LEU A 76 7.23 1.28 -4.37
N PHE A 77 8.27 1.56 -3.59
CA PHE A 77 9.54 2.09 -4.13
C PHE A 77 10.19 1.13 -5.13
N MET A 78 10.28 -0.16 -4.81
CA MET A 78 10.79 -1.18 -5.74
C MET A 78 9.97 -1.24 -7.02
N VAL A 79 8.64 -1.26 -6.90
CA VAL A 79 7.71 -1.25 -8.05
C VAL A 79 7.90 0.02 -8.88
N GLY A 80 8.09 1.17 -8.23
CA GLY A 80 8.41 2.43 -8.90
C GLY A 80 9.72 2.37 -9.69
N LEU A 81 10.78 1.77 -9.13
CA LEU A 81 12.07 1.61 -9.83
C LEU A 81 11.95 0.75 -11.10
N GLU A 82 11.00 -0.19 -11.13
CA GLU A 82 10.71 -1.03 -12.30
C GLU A 82 9.75 -0.35 -13.29
N THR A 83 9.15 0.79 -12.91
CA THR A 83 8.16 1.50 -13.71
C THR A 83 8.75 2.75 -14.36
N LYS A 84 8.84 2.75 -15.70
CA LYS A 84 9.27 3.93 -16.47
C LYS A 84 8.15 4.99 -16.51
N PRO A 85 8.42 6.28 -16.26
CA PRO A 85 7.40 7.32 -16.31
C PRO A 85 6.64 7.37 -17.65
N GLN A 86 7.35 7.23 -18.77
CA GLN A 86 6.78 7.22 -20.13
C GLN A 86 5.74 6.11 -20.33
N ALA A 87 5.94 4.96 -19.69
CA ALA A 87 5.03 3.83 -19.77
C ALA A 87 3.69 4.12 -19.06
N ILE A 88 3.70 4.92 -17.98
CA ILE A 88 2.49 5.36 -17.29
C ILE A 88 1.76 6.44 -18.10
N TYR A 89 2.48 7.40 -18.67
CA TYR A 89 1.87 8.43 -19.52
C TYR A 89 1.16 7.82 -20.75
N GLY A 90 1.73 6.78 -21.34
CA GLY A 90 1.11 6.07 -22.46
C GLY A 90 -0.25 5.44 -22.16
N VAL A 91 -0.52 5.13 -20.89
CA VAL A 91 -1.79 4.53 -20.44
C VAL A 91 -2.67 5.47 -19.62
N GLY A 92 -2.26 6.74 -19.45
CA GLY A 92 -2.89 7.67 -18.50
C GLY A 92 -4.39 7.83 -18.68
N ARG A 93 -4.89 7.90 -19.93
CA ARG A 93 -6.34 7.98 -20.19
C ARG A 93 -7.09 6.73 -19.73
N LYS A 94 -6.52 5.55 -19.95
CA LYS A 94 -7.10 4.28 -19.49
C LYS A 94 -7.04 4.19 -17.96
N ALA A 95 -5.92 4.59 -17.35
CA ALA A 95 -5.75 4.62 -15.90
C ALA A 95 -6.76 5.55 -15.21
N ILE A 96 -6.99 6.76 -15.75
CA ILE A 96 -8.03 7.69 -15.23
C ILE A 96 -9.41 7.07 -15.36
N MET A 97 -9.74 6.46 -16.51
CA MET A 97 -11.04 5.85 -16.72
C MET A 97 -11.26 4.66 -15.77
N VAL A 98 -10.27 3.79 -15.62
CA VAL A 98 -10.32 2.63 -14.73
C VAL A 98 -10.41 3.07 -13.28
N GLY A 99 -9.59 4.04 -12.83
CA GLY A 99 -9.63 4.51 -11.45
C GLY A 99 -10.93 5.23 -11.11
N SER A 100 -11.37 6.18 -11.95
CA SER A 100 -12.64 6.89 -11.72
C SER A 100 -13.84 5.94 -11.71
N LEU A 101 -13.91 4.97 -12.64
CA LEU A 101 -15.01 3.99 -12.64
C LEU A 101 -14.87 2.99 -11.48
N GLY A 102 -13.64 2.59 -11.14
CA GLY A 102 -13.31 1.73 -10.00
C GLY A 102 -13.63 2.39 -8.66
N VAL A 103 -13.77 3.71 -8.61
CA VAL A 103 -14.25 4.44 -7.43
C VAL A 103 -15.76 4.63 -7.47
N ILE A 104 -16.29 5.19 -8.56
CA ILE A 104 -17.70 5.59 -8.65
C ILE A 104 -18.64 4.39 -8.58
N LEU A 105 -18.33 3.31 -9.31
CA LEU A 105 -19.23 2.16 -9.38
C LEU A 105 -19.30 1.41 -8.03
N PRO A 106 -18.18 1.05 -7.36
CA PRO A 106 -18.24 0.38 -6.06
C PRO A 106 -18.84 1.27 -4.97
N PHE A 107 -18.59 2.58 -5.01
CA PHE A 107 -19.21 3.52 -4.08
C PHE A 107 -20.74 3.48 -4.18
N ILE A 108 -21.28 3.67 -5.39
CA ILE A 108 -22.72 3.67 -5.63
C ILE A 108 -23.32 2.30 -5.28
N ALA A 109 -22.67 1.21 -5.70
CA ALA A 109 -23.14 -0.14 -5.40
C ALA A 109 -23.19 -0.41 -3.89
N GLY A 110 -22.11 -0.10 -3.16
CA GLY A 110 -22.06 -0.27 -1.70
C GLY A 110 -23.09 0.59 -0.98
N TYR A 111 -23.25 1.86 -1.40
CA TYR A 111 -24.28 2.74 -0.86
C TYR A 111 -25.69 2.17 -1.08
N LEU A 112 -26.02 1.72 -2.30
CA LEU A 112 -27.34 1.17 -2.61
C LEU A 112 -27.61 -0.14 -1.86
N ILE A 113 -26.61 -1.03 -1.76
CA ILE A 113 -26.71 -2.26 -0.97
C ILE A 113 -27.00 -1.93 0.49
N ALA A 114 -26.29 -0.97 1.07
CA ALA A 114 -26.48 -0.57 2.46
C ALA A 114 -27.86 0.04 2.72
N ILE A 115 -28.34 0.93 1.84
CA ILE A 115 -29.71 1.48 1.95
C ILE A 115 -30.76 0.38 1.81
N TRP A 116 -30.54 -0.58 0.91
CA TRP A 116 -31.44 -1.72 0.75
C TRP A 116 -31.43 -2.65 1.96
N TRP A 117 -30.32 -2.69 2.71
CA TRP A 117 -30.17 -3.42 3.97
C TRP A 117 -30.60 -2.60 5.20
N ASP A 118 -31.54 -1.67 5.03
CA ASP A 118 -32.07 -0.78 6.08
C ASP A 118 -31.01 0.08 6.80
N GLY A 119 -29.83 0.27 6.18
CA GLY A 119 -28.78 1.16 6.68
C GLY A 119 -29.21 2.63 6.59
N SER A 120 -28.82 3.42 7.57
CA SER A 120 -28.99 4.88 7.53
C SER A 120 -28.17 5.51 6.39
N PHE A 121 -28.54 6.74 6.01
CA PHE A 121 -27.79 7.50 5.01
C PHE A 121 -26.28 7.58 5.33
N VAL A 122 -25.94 7.80 6.60
CA VAL A 122 -24.54 7.91 7.04
C VAL A 122 -23.85 6.55 6.92
N GLU A 123 -24.46 5.47 7.42
CA GLU A 123 -23.90 4.11 7.31
C GLU A 123 -23.69 3.69 5.86
N ALA A 124 -24.65 3.99 4.98
CA ALA A 124 -24.54 3.70 3.55
C ALA A 124 -23.40 4.47 2.88
N MET A 125 -23.18 5.73 3.25
CA MET A 125 -22.02 6.51 2.79
C MET A 125 -20.69 5.90 3.25
N PHE A 126 -20.62 5.40 4.49
CA PHE A 126 -19.44 4.72 5.00
C PHE A 126 -19.18 3.38 4.30
N ILE A 127 -20.22 2.56 4.07
CA ILE A 127 -20.10 1.30 3.34
C ILE A 127 -19.66 1.55 1.90
N GLY A 128 -20.31 2.50 1.20
CA GLY A 128 -19.89 2.91 -0.14
C GLY A 128 -18.43 3.35 -0.18
N ALA A 129 -17.99 4.19 0.76
CA ALA A 129 -16.60 4.63 0.85
C ALA A 129 -15.62 3.49 1.17
N ALA A 130 -16.01 2.53 2.01
CA ALA A 130 -15.18 1.39 2.36
C ALA A 130 -14.89 0.50 1.15
N LEU A 131 -15.81 0.40 0.18
CA LEU A 131 -15.63 -0.39 -1.05
C LEU A 131 -14.80 0.31 -2.13
N VAL A 132 -14.47 1.58 -1.95
CA VAL A 132 -13.67 2.36 -2.92
C VAL A 132 -12.17 2.09 -2.78
N ALA A 133 -11.69 1.85 -1.56
CA ALA A 133 -10.26 1.83 -1.28
C ALA A 133 -9.57 0.59 -1.88
N THR A 134 -8.76 0.81 -2.93
CA THR A 134 -7.95 -0.23 -3.58
C THR A 134 -6.61 -0.46 -2.86
N SER A 135 -6.21 -1.71 -2.65
CA SER A 135 -4.86 -2.04 -2.12
C SER A 135 -3.83 -2.26 -3.23
N VAL A 136 -3.18 -1.18 -3.67
CA VAL A 136 -2.12 -1.24 -4.70
C VAL A 136 -0.90 -2.03 -4.25
N GLY A 137 -0.56 -2.01 -2.96
CA GLY A 137 0.60 -2.73 -2.42
C GLY A 137 0.52 -4.24 -2.66
N ILE A 138 -0.60 -4.86 -2.27
CA ILE A 138 -0.83 -6.31 -2.48
C ILE A 138 -0.81 -6.62 -3.98
N THR A 139 -1.53 -5.83 -4.77
CA THR A 139 -1.61 -6.03 -6.23
C THR A 139 -0.24 -5.94 -6.90
N ALA A 140 0.56 -4.94 -6.53
CA ALA A 140 1.91 -4.75 -7.06
C ALA A 140 2.86 -5.88 -6.63
N ARG A 141 2.72 -6.38 -5.39
CA ARG A 141 3.46 -7.55 -4.91
C ARG A 141 3.14 -8.80 -5.73
N VAL A 142 1.86 -9.07 -5.98
CA VAL A 142 1.44 -10.22 -6.78
C VAL A 142 1.96 -10.10 -8.21
N LEU A 143 1.71 -8.98 -8.88
CA LEU A 143 2.19 -8.73 -10.25
C LEU A 143 3.72 -8.81 -10.35
N GLY A 144 4.44 -8.29 -9.35
CA GLY A 144 5.90 -8.35 -9.27
C GLY A 144 6.42 -9.78 -9.10
N SER A 145 5.81 -10.56 -8.21
CA SER A 145 6.19 -11.97 -8.01
C SER A 145 5.98 -12.83 -9.27
N MET A 146 5.01 -12.46 -10.11
CA MET A 146 4.74 -13.13 -11.38
C MET A 146 5.58 -12.56 -12.54
N GLY A 147 6.38 -11.51 -12.31
CA GLY A 147 7.15 -10.84 -13.37
C GLY A 147 6.30 -10.06 -14.38
N LEU A 148 5.06 -9.71 -14.04
CA LEU A 148 4.07 -9.13 -14.94
C LEU A 148 4.04 -7.58 -14.93
N LEU A 149 4.84 -6.92 -14.09
CA LEU A 149 4.81 -5.45 -13.92
C LEU A 149 5.01 -4.65 -15.22
N ASN A 150 5.66 -5.24 -16.21
CA ASN A 150 5.90 -4.60 -17.51
C ASN A 150 4.69 -4.59 -18.46
N LEU A 151 3.63 -5.34 -18.16
CA LEU A 151 2.43 -5.40 -19.00
C LEU A 151 1.67 -4.07 -19.00
N GLU A 152 0.99 -3.79 -20.11
CA GLU A 152 0.12 -2.60 -20.22
C GLU A 152 -0.97 -2.61 -19.14
N THR A 153 -1.59 -3.76 -18.90
CA THR A 153 -2.60 -3.93 -17.85
C THR A 153 -2.05 -3.59 -16.46
N SER A 154 -0.83 -4.03 -16.13
CA SER A 154 -0.19 -3.71 -14.84
C SER A 154 0.09 -2.22 -14.69
N ARG A 155 0.53 -1.56 -15.77
CA ARG A 155 0.72 -0.09 -15.79
C ARG A 155 -0.60 0.66 -15.62
N ILE A 156 -1.69 0.17 -16.23
CA ILE A 156 -3.04 0.72 -16.04
C ILE A 156 -3.45 0.59 -14.58
N ILE A 157 -3.29 -0.59 -13.97
CA ILE A 157 -3.63 -0.84 -12.57
C ILE A 157 -2.84 0.08 -11.63
N LEU A 158 -1.52 0.15 -11.79
CA LEU A 158 -0.66 1.01 -10.95
C LEU A 158 -0.95 2.50 -11.16
N GLY A 159 -1.25 2.92 -12.38
CA GLY A 159 -1.65 4.30 -12.68
C GLY A 159 -3.03 4.65 -12.11
N ALA A 160 -3.99 3.71 -12.22
CA ALA A 160 -5.34 3.87 -11.69
C ALA A 160 -5.32 4.00 -10.16
N ALA A 161 -4.46 3.24 -9.47
CA ALA A 161 -4.30 3.34 -8.02
C ALA A 161 -3.95 4.75 -7.52
N VAL A 162 -3.19 5.53 -8.30
CA VAL A 162 -2.88 6.92 -7.93
C VAL A 162 -4.13 7.81 -8.03
N ILE A 163 -5.00 7.54 -9.01
CA ILE A 163 -6.28 8.24 -9.16
C ILE A 163 -7.23 7.82 -8.03
N ASP A 164 -7.28 6.52 -7.72
CA ASP A 164 -8.07 5.95 -6.63
C ASP A 164 -7.73 6.60 -5.28
N ASP A 165 -6.44 6.76 -4.95
CA ASP A 165 -6.02 7.38 -3.68
C ASP A 165 -6.47 8.84 -3.57
N ILE A 166 -6.41 9.61 -4.67
CA ILE A 166 -6.85 11.01 -4.69
C ILE A 166 -8.38 11.08 -4.54
N LEU A 167 -9.12 10.23 -5.25
CA LEU A 167 -10.58 10.18 -5.16
C LEU A 167 -11.04 9.62 -3.82
N GLY A 168 -10.34 8.65 -3.26
CA GLY A 168 -10.57 8.06 -1.95
C GLY A 168 -10.41 9.09 -0.83
N LEU A 169 -9.39 9.95 -0.89
CA LEU A 169 -9.25 11.10 0.01
C LEU A 169 -10.48 12.01 -0.05
N ILE A 170 -10.93 12.35 -1.26
CA ILE A 170 -12.08 13.22 -1.48
C ILE A 170 -13.34 12.58 -0.86
N ILE A 171 -13.58 11.31 -1.16
CA ILE A 171 -14.75 10.56 -0.66
C ILE A 171 -14.71 10.47 0.86
N LEU A 172 -13.58 10.08 1.44
CA LEU A 172 -13.44 9.96 2.89
C LEU A 172 -13.65 11.31 3.60
N SER A 173 -13.18 12.41 3.00
CA SER A 173 -13.40 13.75 3.51
C SER A 173 -14.88 14.15 3.47
N VAL A 174 -15.58 13.85 2.37
CA VAL A 174 -17.03 14.09 2.24
C VAL A 174 -17.81 13.27 3.27
N VAL A 175 -17.51 11.97 3.39
CA VAL A 175 -18.17 11.06 4.34
C VAL A 175 -17.93 11.50 5.78
N SER A 176 -16.70 11.88 6.12
CA SER A 176 -16.34 12.42 7.44
C SER A 176 -17.12 13.71 7.74
N ALA A 177 -17.23 14.63 6.78
CA ALA A 177 -17.98 15.86 6.97
C ALA A 177 -19.48 15.61 7.18
N VAL A 178 -20.09 14.72 6.39
CA VAL A 178 -21.50 14.31 6.60
C VAL A 178 -21.74 13.84 8.04
N SER A 179 -20.76 13.23 8.70
CA SER A 179 -20.85 12.80 10.10
C SER A 179 -20.56 13.90 11.15
N ARG A 180 -19.79 14.94 10.82
CA ARG A 180 -19.21 15.89 11.80
C ARG A 180 -19.58 17.37 11.59
N GLY A 181 -20.20 17.75 10.46
CA GLY A 181 -20.59 19.13 10.17
C GLY A 181 -20.24 19.61 8.75
N PRO A 182 -20.37 20.93 8.45
CA PRO A 182 -20.25 21.42 7.09
C PRO A 182 -18.86 21.17 6.46
N VAL A 183 -18.86 20.71 5.21
CA VAL A 183 -17.64 20.50 4.41
C VAL A 183 -17.03 21.86 4.05
N ASN A 184 -15.73 22.04 4.32
CA ASN A 184 -14.97 23.12 3.72
C ASN A 184 -14.55 22.71 2.29
N TYR A 185 -15.45 22.92 1.32
CA TYR A 185 -15.21 22.59 -0.09
C TYR A 185 -13.95 23.25 -0.65
N LEU A 186 -13.57 24.41 -0.13
CA LEU A 186 -12.35 25.11 -0.54
C LEU A 186 -11.09 24.37 -0.09
N GLU A 187 -11.06 23.86 1.15
CA GLU A 187 -9.93 23.05 1.63
C GLU A 187 -9.84 21.71 0.91
N LEU A 188 -10.97 21.04 0.69
CA LEU A 188 -11.03 19.80 -0.08
C LEU A 188 -10.47 19.98 -1.50
N GLY A 189 -10.94 21.01 -2.21
CA GLY A 189 -10.46 21.34 -3.55
C GLY A 189 -8.98 21.69 -3.57
N LYS A 190 -8.48 22.40 -2.54
CA LYS A 190 -7.05 22.69 -2.39
C LYS A 190 -6.23 21.42 -2.17
N THR A 191 -6.65 20.53 -1.28
CA THR A 191 -5.93 19.26 -1.01
C THR A 191 -5.90 18.38 -2.26
N ALA A 192 -7.02 18.22 -2.96
CA ALA A 192 -7.07 17.47 -4.21
C ALA A 192 -6.16 18.08 -5.28
N ALA A 193 -6.19 19.41 -5.45
CA ALA A 193 -5.34 20.11 -6.39
C ALA A 193 -3.85 19.97 -6.05
N LEU A 194 -3.49 20.08 -4.76
CA LEU A 194 -2.11 19.88 -4.28
C LEU A 194 -1.65 18.43 -4.52
N ALA A 195 -2.51 17.43 -4.27
CA ALA A 195 -2.22 16.03 -4.54
C ALA A 195 -1.96 15.76 -6.02
N ILE A 196 -2.85 16.23 -6.90
CA ILE A 196 -2.68 16.10 -8.36
C ILE A 196 -1.41 16.82 -8.80
N MET A 197 -1.18 18.04 -8.34
CA MET A 197 0.01 18.83 -8.68
C MET A 197 1.29 18.12 -8.23
N PHE A 198 1.32 17.60 -7.00
CA PHE A 198 2.45 16.85 -6.46
C PHE A 198 2.77 15.62 -7.31
N VAL A 199 1.76 14.78 -7.59
CA VAL A 199 1.92 13.59 -8.42
C VAL A 199 2.46 13.95 -9.80
N LEU A 200 1.83 14.92 -10.48
CA LEU A 200 2.25 15.35 -11.82
C LEU A 200 3.65 15.94 -11.82
N LEU A 201 3.97 16.78 -10.83
CA LEU A 201 5.28 17.40 -10.71
C LEU A 201 6.36 16.34 -10.50
N VAL A 202 6.20 15.42 -9.56
CA VAL A 202 7.21 14.40 -9.29
C VAL A 202 7.33 13.42 -10.46
N ALA A 203 6.21 12.98 -11.04
CA ALA A 203 6.23 12.07 -12.18
C ALA A 203 6.86 12.69 -13.44
N THR A 204 6.71 14.01 -13.67
CA THR A 204 7.23 14.68 -14.88
C THR A 204 8.64 15.25 -14.68
N VAL A 205 8.88 15.90 -13.54
CA VAL A 205 10.12 16.61 -13.23
C VAL A 205 11.12 15.68 -12.54
N GLY A 206 10.65 14.76 -11.68
CA GLY A 206 11.50 13.89 -10.86
C GLY A 206 12.50 13.10 -11.69
N SER A 207 12.06 12.46 -12.78
CA SER A 207 13.00 11.72 -13.64
C SER A 207 14.03 12.63 -14.32
N ARG A 208 13.63 13.83 -14.78
CA ARG A 208 14.57 14.78 -15.39
C ARG A 208 15.63 15.24 -14.39
N VAL A 209 15.20 15.55 -13.16
CA VAL A 209 16.09 15.93 -12.06
C VAL A 209 17.05 14.79 -11.75
N MET A 210 16.56 13.56 -11.58
CA MET A 210 17.40 12.41 -11.26
C MET A 210 18.38 12.04 -12.38
N LYS A 211 17.98 12.14 -13.65
CA LYS A 211 18.87 12.01 -14.80
C LYS A 211 19.98 13.06 -14.78
N GLY A 212 19.64 14.32 -14.50
CA GLY A 212 20.62 15.41 -14.40
C GLY A 212 21.57 15.26 -13.21
N LEU A 213 21.09 14.70 -12.09
CA LEU A 213 21.91 14.44 -10.90
C LEU A 213 22.75 13.17 -11.02
N ALA A 214 22.39 12.21 -11.89
CA ALA A 214 23.07 10.92 -11.99
C ALA A 214 24.61 11.01 -12.17
N PRO A 215 25.17 11.92 -13.00
CA PRO A 215 26.63 12.09 -13.10
C PRO A 215 27.27 12.56 -11.79
N SER A 216 26.60 13.43 -11.06
CA SER A 216 27.05 13.93 -9.74
C SER A 216 26.96 12.84 -8.68
N VAL A 217 25.88 12.04 -8.68
CA VAL A 217 25.70 10.90 -7.78
C VAL A 217 26.80 9.86 -7.97
N LYS A 218 27.21 9.59 -9.22
CA LYS A 218 28.32 8.68 -9.54
C LYS A 218 29.67 9.14 -8.98
N LYS A 219 29.87 10.45 -8.79
CA LYS A 219 31.12 11.03 -8.27
C LYS A 219 31.19 11.02 -6.74
N LEU A 220 30.10 10.69 -6.05
CA LEU A 220 30.08 10.62 -4.59
C LEU A 220 30.99 9.49 -4.10
N ARG A 221 31.73 9.72 -3.02
CA ARG A 221 32.61 8.73 -2.37
C ARG A 221 31.86 7.68 -1.53
N LEU A 222 30.53 7.71 -1.53
CA LEU A 222 29.69 6.75 -0.80
C LEU A 222 29.83 5.35 -1.41
N SER A 223 29.75 4.30 -0.57
CA SER A 223 29.88 2.90 -1.03
C SER A 223 28.79 2.48 -2.04
N LYS A 224 27.59 3.07 -1.94
CA LYS A 224 26.38 2.73 -2.73
C LYS A 224 25.55 4.00 -2.99
N PRO A 225 26.05 4.95 -3.79
CA PRO A 225 25.49 6.31 -3.84
C PRO A 225 24.05 6.34 -4.37
N PHE A 226 23.72 5.58 -5.41
CA PHE A 226 22.34 5.51 -5.93
C PHE A 226 21.35 4.90 -4.94
N PHE A 227 21.77 3.91 -4.16
CA PHE A 227 20.93 3.33 -3.12
C PHE A 227 20.67 4.32 -2.01
N ASN A 228 21.71 4.98 -1.51
CA ASN A 228 21.55 5.96 -0.44
C ASN A 228 20.70 7.17 -0.87
N ILE A 229 20.94 7.71 -2.07
CA ILE A 229 20.09 8.79 -2.62
C ILE A 229 18.66 8.30 -2.86
N GLY A 230 18.49 7.08 -3.36
CA GLY A 230 17.18 6.46 -3.53
C GLY A 230 16.41 6.33 -2.22
N LEU A 231 17.07 5.94 -1.13
CA LEU A 231 16.46 5.90 0.21
C LEU A 231 16.02 7.29 0.67
N ILE A 232 16.87 8.30 0.50
CA ILE A 232 16.56 9.69 0.87
C ILE A 232 15.36 10.19 0.06
N CYS A 233 15.34 9.95 -1.26
CA CYS A 233 14.21 10.31 -2.11
C CYS A 233 12.95 9.53 -1.75
N CYS A 234 13.05 8.23 -1.48
CA CYS A 234 11.94 7.36 -1.09
C CYS A 234 11.26 7.89 0.17
N LEU A 235 12.01 8.07 1.26
CA LEU A 235 11.45 8.56 2.52
C LEU A 235 11.03 10.02 2.42
N GLY A 236 11.82 10.87 1.77
CA GLY A 236 11.51 12.29 1.60
C GLY A 236 10.22 12.53 0.83
N LEU A 237 10.00 11.81 -0.27
CA LEU A 237 8.76 11.92 -1.05
C LEU A 237 7.57 11.22 -0.37
N SER A 238 7.81 10.15 0.42
CA SER A 238 6.77 9.53 1.25
C SER A 238 6.24 10.53 2.30
N VAL A 239 7.15 11.21 3.00
CA VAL A 239 6.80 12.27 3.96
C VAL A 239 6.10 13.44 3.26
N ALA A 240 6.61 13.89 2.12
CA ALA A 240 5.97 14.95 1.34
C ALA A 240 4.53 14.57 0.92
N SER A 241 4.28 13.31 0.58
CA SER A 241 2.95 12.82 0.20
C SER A 241 1.96 12.95 1.35
N ILE A 242 2.37 12.59 2.57
CA ILE A 242 1.53 12.72 3.77
C ILE A 242 1.12 14.18 3.97
N TYR A 243 2.05 15.14 3.86
CA TYR A 243 1.75 16.56 4.01
C TYR A 243 0.82 17.12 2.93
N VAL A 244 0.84 16.52 1.74
CA VAL A 244 -0.05 16.86 0.63
C VAL A 244 -1.43 16.18 0.77
N GLY A 245 -1.55 15.19 1.67
CA GLY A 245 -2.77 14.46 1.97
C GLY A 245 -2.88 13.09 1.29
N VAL A 246 -1.87 12.66 0.54
CA VAL A 246 -1.84 11.35 -0.15
C VAL A 246 -1.11 10.31 0.71
N ALA A 247 -1.42 9.03 0.53
CA ALA A 247 -0.74 7.96 1.24
C ALA A 247 0.79 7.97 0.98
N ALA A 248 1.58 7.69 2.02
CA ALA A 248 3.05 7.67 1.98
C ALA A 248 3.60 6.76 0.86
N ILE A 249 2.91 5.65 0.60
CA ILE A 249 3.27 4.65 -0.40
C ILE A 249 3.28 5.21 -1.84
N ILE A 250 2.46 6.23 -2.13
CA ILE A 250 2.45 6.91 -3.43
C ILE A 250 3.73 7.73 -3.61
N GLY A 251 4.19 8.41 -2.56
CA GLY A 251 5.48 9.11 -2.56
C GLY A 251 6.64 8.18 -2.81
N ALA A 252 6.63 7.01 -2.17
CA ALA A 252 7.62 5.96 -2.39
C ALA A 252 7.61 5.46 -3.85
N PHE A 253 6.42 5.19 -4.40
CA PHE A 253 6.25 4.79 -5.80
C PHE A 253 6.80 5.86 -6.77
N LEU A 254 6.43 7.13 -6.57
CA LEU A 254 6.90 8.24 -7.39
C LEU A 254 8.41 8.45 -7.27
N ALA A 255 9.00 8.25 -6.09
CA ALA A 255 10.44 8.28 -5.91
C ALA A 255 11.14 7.19 -6.72
N GLY A 256 10.62 5.96 -6.68
CA GLY A 256 11.14 4.84 -7.47
C GLY A 256 11.05 5.16 -8.97
N MET A 257 9.89 5.66 -9.41
CA MET A 257 9.66 6.04 -10.81
C MET A 257 10.62 7.15 -11.26
N ALA A 258 10.86 8.15 -10.43
CA ALA A 258 11.83 9.21 -10.71
C ALA A 258 13.26 8.68 -10.85
N LEU A 259 13.63 7.63 -10.10
CA LEU A 259 14.96 7.02 -10.17
C LEU A 259 15.11 5.99 -11.29
N SER A 260 14.01 5.37 -11.76
CA SER A 260 13.99 4.23 -12.69
C SER A 260 14.96 4.39 -13.88
N GLU A 261 14.89 5.53 -14.58
CA GLU A 261 15.72 5.79 -15.76
C GLU A 261 17.19 6.12 -15.40
N ALA A 262 17.43 6.75 -14.25
CA ALA A 262 18.79 7.07 -13.79
C ALA A 262 19.55 5.83 -13.29
N THR A 263 18.82 4.80 -12.87
CA THR A 263 19.38 3.55 -12.32
C THR A 263 19.20 2.33 -13.22
N GLU A 264 18.69 2.48 -14.44
CA GLU A 264 18.40 1.38 -15.38
C GLU A 264 19.58 0.41 -15.57
N HIS A 265 20.81 0.92 -15.61
CA HIS A 265 22.01 0.11 -15.79
C HIS A 265 22.68 -0.31 -14.46
N ASN A 266 22.13 0.10 -13.33
CA ASN A 266 22.69 -0.12 -12.01
C ASN A 266 22.01 -1.30 -11.30
N HIS A 267 22.37 -2.51 -11.74
CA HIS A 267 21.89 -3.78 -11.15
C HIS A 267 22.07 -3.85 -9.62
N ARG A 268 23.10 -3.17 -9.08
CA ARG A 268 23.37 -3.15 -7.64
C ARG A 268 22.28 -2.42 -6.86
N MET A 269 21.72 -1.34 -7.42
CA MET A 269 20.58 -0.63 -6.82
C MET A 269 19.38 -1.59 -6.69
N HIS A 270 18.97 -2.19 -7.80
CA HIS A 270 17.83 -3.11 -7.83
C HIS A 270 18.01 -4.28 -6.87
N ARG A 271 19.21 -4.89 -6.83
CA ARG A 271 19.51 -6.00 -5.91
C ARG A 271 19.42 -5.61 -4.44
N LEU A 272 19.92 -4.43 -4.08
CA LEU A 272 19.87 -3.93 -2.70
C LEU A 272 18.44 -3.59 -2.28
N THR A 273 17.71 -2.87 -3.12
CA THR A 273 16.30 -2.54 -2.85
C THR A 273 15.47 -3.82 -2.73
N SER A 274 15.62 -4.76 -3.66
CA SER A 274 14.93 -6.05 -3.62
C SER A 274 15.21 -6.83 -2.33
N GLY A 275 16.46 -6.89 -1.87
CA GLY A 275 16.79 -7.56 -0.60
C GLY A 275 16.16 -6.89 0.62
N VAL A 276 16.07 -5.55 0.66
CA VAL A 276 15.37 -4.83 1.73
C VAL A 276 13.87 -5.09 1.68
N THR A 277 13.28 -5.03 0.48
CA THR A 277 11.86 -5.31 0.27
C THR A 277 11.51 -6.75 0.66
N GLU A 278 12.33 -7.73 0.31
CA GLU A 278 12.11 -9.14 0.66
C GLU A 278 12.14 -9.40 2.18
N PHE A 279 12.92 -8.61 2.91
CA PHE A 279 12.96 -8.63 4.38
C PHE A 279 11.77 -7.91 5.02
N LEU A 280 11.40 -6.72 4.51
CA LEU A 280 10.42 -5.86 5.19
C LEU A 280 8.95 -6.15 4.83
N VAL A 281 8.66 -6.55 3.58
CA VAL A 281 7.29 -6.81 3.11
C VAL A 281 6.54 -7.88 3.89
N PRO A 282 7.17 -8.98 4.36
CA PRO A 282 6.50 -9.94 5.22
C PRO A 282 5.86 -9.29 6.46
N PHE A 283 6.50 -8.30 7.09
CA PHE A 283 5.93 -7.63 8.26
C PHE A 283 4.66 -6.85 7.91
N PHE A 284 4.62 -6.22 6.74
CA PHE A 284 3.42 -5.56 6.21
C PHE A 284 2.25 -6.54 6.07
N LEU A 285 2.48 -7.66 5.39
CA LEU A 285 1.44 -8.63 5.07
C LEU A 285 0.93 -9.37 6.32
N VAL A 286 1.84 -9.74 7.22
CA VAL A 286 1.49 -10.33 8.51
C VAL A 286 0.69 -9.33 9.35
N ASN A 287 1.07 -8.05 9.36
CA ASN A 287 0.33 -7.03 10.11
C ASN A 287 -1.11 -6.85 9.63
N ILE A 288 -1.36 -6.95 8.31
CA ILE A 288 -2.72 -6.99 7.77
C ILE A 288 -3.50 -8.19 8.35
N GLY A 289 -2.89 -9.38 8.33
CA GLY A 289 -3.52 -10.59 8.87
C GLY A 289 -3.84 -10.49 10.37
N MET A 290 -2.95 -9.90 11.16
CA MET A 290 -3.14 -9.73 12.62
C MET A 290 -4.31 -8.81 12.97
N GLN A 291 -4.73 -7.92 12.07
CA GLN A 291 -5.86 -7.01 12.29
C GLN A 291 -7.22 -7.69 12.03
N LEU A 292 -7.24 -8.91 11.48
CA LEU A 292 -8.48 -9.62 11.21
C LEU A 292 -9.16 -10.02 12.52
N ASN A 293 -10.38 -9.55 12.72
CA ASN A 293 -11.22 -9.95 13.85
C ASN A 293 -12.20 -11.05 13.44
N LEU A 294 -11.88 -12.30 13.80
CA LEU A 294 -12.73 -13.46 13.49
C LEU A 294 -14.07 -13.45 14.23
N ALA A 295 -14.19 -12.70 15.33
CA ALA A 295 -15.46 -12.61 16.07
C ALA A 295 -16.58 -11.95 15.24
N LEU A 296 -16.23 -11.11 14.26
CA LEU A 296 -17.21 -10.46 13.39
C LEU A 296 -17.96 -11.47 12.50
N PHE A 297 -17.34 -12.61 12.17
CA PHE A 297 -17.98 -13.66 11.37
C PHE A 297 -18.93 -14.54 12.18
N ALA A 298 -19.02 -14.35 13.51
CA ALA A 298 -20.03 -15.01 14.32
C ALA A 298 -21.43 -14.40 14.09
N ASP A 299 -21.50 -13.16 13.62
CA ASP A 299 -22.75 -12.52 13.26
C ASP A 299 -23.16 -12.90 11.83
N ILE A 300 -24.28 -13.63 11.72
CA ILE A 300 -24.82 -14.08 10.44
C ILE A 300 -25.18 -12.91 9.51
N GLN A 301 -25.57 -11.75 10.05
CA GLN A 301 -25.89 -10.58 9.24
C GLN A 301 -24.65 -10.03 8.56
N VAL A 302 -23.52 -9.97 9.29
CA VAL A 302 -22.23 -9.54 8.74
C VAL A 302 -21.76 -10.51 7.65
N VAL A 303 -21.91 -11.82 7.86
CA VAL A 303 -21.55 -12.81 6.85
C VAL A 303 -22.43 -12.68 5.61
N MET A 304 -23.75 -12.54 5.76
CA MET A 304 -24.67 -12.36 4.62
C MET A 304 -24.36 -11.10 3.83
N LEU A 305 -24.11 -9.98 4.52
CA LEU A 305 -23.73 -8.73 3.87
C LEU A 305 -22.37 -8.86 3.16
N ALA A 306 -21.39 -9.50 3.79
CA ALA A 306 -20.09 -9.75 3.17
C ALA A 306 -20.22 -10.61 1.90
N VAL A 307 -21.03 -11.67 1.93
CA VAL A 307 -21.31 -12.51 0.76
C VAL A 307 -22.02 -11.70 -0.32
N LEU A 308 -23.02 -10.89 0.03
CA LEU A 308 -23.75 -10.06 -0.94
C LEU A 308 -22.84 -9.04 -1.63
N ILE A 309 -21.91 -8.44 -0.90
CA ILE A 309 -20.95 -7.47 -1.43
C ILE A 309 -19.88 -8.15 -2.30
N THR A 310 -19.53 -9.39 -2.01
CA THR A 310 -18.42 -10.11 -2.68
C THR A 310 -18.85 -11.05 -3.81
N ALA A 311 -20.15 -11.38 -3.91
CA ALA A 311 -20.74 -12.23 -4.95
C ALA A 311 -21.01 -11.47 -6.25
#